data_AF-A0A2N5J2X8-F1
#
_entry.id   AF-A0A2N5J2X8-F1
#
_cell.length_a   1.000
_cell.length_b   1.000
_cell.length_c   1.000
_cell.angle_alpha   90.00
_cell.angle_beta   90.00
_cell.angle_gamma   90.00
#
_symmetry.space_group_name_H-M   'P 1'
#
loop_
_entity.id
_entity.type
_entity.pdbx_description
1 polymer ?
#
loop_
_entity_poly.entity_id
_entity_poly.type
_entity_poly.pdbx_seq_one_letter_code
_entity_poly.pdbx_strand_id
1 'polypeptide(L)'
;MGYAITMCVVALAAFAAIAYVLGRDNGEREERYFAGIDADKQDELYRTPIIYDDDKRSSWHQKGIVNHIDPKSDGTADVRILWYNAHPSKTARKTETGVDKVSVPQQRLASNGVKEGDIVRIAVRPDEGVSIDI
;
A
#
# COMPACT_ATOMS: atom_id res chain seq x y z
N MET A 1 -5.56 -43.34 14.40
CA MET A 1 -4.58 -42.28 14.07
C MET A 1 -4.81 -41.77 12.63
N GLY A 2 -5.99 -41.24 12.31
CA GLY A 2 -6.33 -40.84 10.93
C GLY A 2 -7.04 -39.49 10.77
N TYR A 3 -7.41 -38.84 11.89
CA TYR A 3 -8.17 -37.58 11.87
C TYR A 3 -7.33 -36.32 12.04
N ALA A 4 -6.08 -36.44 12.50
CA ALA A 4 -5.20 -35.28 12.70
C ALA A 4 -4.58 -34.77 11.38
N ILE A 5 -4.34 -35.68 10.42
CA ILE A 5 -3.73 -35.33 9.13
C ILE A 5 -4.75 -34.64 8.22
N THR A 6 -6.02 -35.06 8.26
CA THR A 6 -7.09 -34.46 7.45
C THR A 6 -7.42 -33.02 7.87
N MET A 7 -7.35 -32.67 9.16
CA MET A 7 -7.54 -31.28 9.60
C MET A 7 -6.44 -30.32 9.14
N CYS A 8 -5.17 -30.74 9.15
CA CYS A 8 -4.06 -29.88 8.70
C CYS A 8 -4.13 -29.58 7.19
N VAL A 9 -4.55 -30.56 6.39
CA VAL A 9 -4.64 -30.39 4.93
C VAL A 9 -5.79 -29.44 4.56
N VAL A 10 -6.93 -29.50 5.25
CA VAL A 10 -8.06 -28.59 5.00
C VAL A 10 -7.72 -27.16 5.42
N ALA A 11 -7.01 -26.96 6.52
CA ALA A 11 -6.56 -25.63 6.95
C ALA A 11 -5.57 -24.99 5.97
N LEU A 12 -4.62 -25.76 5.44
CA LEU A 12 -3.65 -25.28 4.44
C LEU A 12 -4.33 -24.97 3.09
N ALA A 13 -5.29 -25.78 2.67
CA ALA A 13 -6.05 -25.53 1.44
C ALA A 13 -6.95 -24.28 1.57
N ALA A 14 -7.56 -24.05 2.74
CA ALA A 14 -8.33 -22.84 3.01
C ALA A 14 -7.42 -21.59 3.04
N PHE A 15 -6.23 -21.67 3.63
CA PHE A 15 -5.25 -20.58 3.60
C PHE A 15 -4.75 -20.28 2.18
N ALA A 16 -4.46 -21.31 1.39
CA ALA A 16 -4.05 -21.15 0.00
C ALA A 16 -5.18 -20.58 -0.88
N ALA A 17 -6.44 -20.97 -0.63
CA ALA A 17 -7.59 -20.41 -1.33
C ALA A 17 -7.86 -18.94 -0.95
N ILE A 18 -7.72 -18.57 0.32
CA ILE A 18 -7.84 -17.19 0.78
C ILE A 18 -6.73 -16.32 0.17
N ALA A 19 -5.48 -16.80 0.15
CA ALA A 19 -4.37 -16.11 -0.49
C ALA A 19 -4.54 -16.00 -2.01
N TYR A 20 -5.08 -17.02 -2.67
CA TYR A 20 -5.33 -17.02 -4.11
C TYR A 20 -6.49 -16.09 -4.51
N VAL A 21 -7.55 -16.04 -3.70
CA VAL A 21 -8.68 -15.11 -3.90
C VAL A 21 -8.26 -13.67 -3.62
N LEU A 22 -7.48 -13.42 -2.55
CA LEU A 22 -6.93 -12.09 -2.25
C LEU A 22 -5.91 -11.62 -3.30
N GLY A 23 -5.12 -12.53 -3.88
CA GLY A 23 -4.12 -12.20 -4.90
C GLY A 23 -4.68 -11.91 -6.29
N ARG A 24 -5.86 -12.45 -6.64
CA ARG A 24 -6.47 -12.27 -7.98
C ARG A 24 -7.32 -11.00 -8.08
N ASP A 25 -7.91 -10.55 -6.98
CA ASP A 25 -8.72 -9.32 -6.91
C ASP A 25 -7.88 -8.02 -6.81
N ASN A 26 -6.62 -8.11 -6.35
CA ASN A 26 -5.83 -6.91 -6.10
C ASN A 26 -5.55 -6.09 -7.37
N GLY A 27 -5.30 -6.73 -8.52
CA GLY A 27 -5.01 -6.00 -9.78
C GLY A 27 -6.20 -5.17 -10.28
N GLU A 28 -7.40 -5.77 -10.36
CA GLU A 28 -8.61 -5.06 -10.82
C GLU A 28 -9.11 -4.01 -9.80
N ARG A 29 -8.86 -4.25 -8.52
CA ARG A 29 -9.25 -3.33 -7.44
C ARG A 29 -8.28 -2.14 -7.35
N GLU A 30 -6.99 -2.37 -7.54
CA GLU A 30 -5.97 -1.33 -7.66
C GLU A 30 -6.22 -0.44 -8.88
N GLU A 31 -6.47 -1.00 -10.06
CA GLU A 31 -6.77 -0.21 -11.28
C GLU A 31 -7.96 0.75 -11.08
N ARG A 32 -9.02 0.34 -10.36
CA ARG A 32 -10.16 1.21 -10.05
C ARG A 32 -9.80 2.39 -9.15
N TYR A 33 -8.87 2.21 -8.21
CA TYR A 33 -8.46 3.29 -7.32
C TYR A 33 -7.61 4.34 -8.04
N PHE A 34 -6.84 3.92 -9.06
CA PHE A 34 -6.06 4.82 -9.89
C PHE A 34 -6.88 5.48 -11.01
N ALA A 35 -7.94 4.85 -11.51
CA ALA A 35 -8.79 5.40 -12.57
C ALA A 35 -9.43 6.76 -12.23
N GLY A 36 -9.59 7.09 -10.94
CA GLY A 36 -10.14 8.36 -10.47
C GLY A 36 -9.09 9.44 -10.16
N ILE A 37 -7.80 9.17 -10.34
CA ILE A 37 -6.71 10.11 -10.02
C ILE A 37 -6.39 10.96 -11.25
N ASP A 38 -6.20 12.27 -11.06
CA ASP A 38 -5.76 13.18 -12.12
C ASP A 38 -4.50 12.66 -12.81
N ALA A 39 -4.49 12.70 -14.15
CA ALA A 39 -3.38 12.20 -14.96
C ALA A 39 -2.03 12.86 -14.59
N ASP A 40 -2.06 14.16 -14.24
CA ASP A 40 -0.87 14.90 -13.82
C ASP A 40 -0.29 14.37 -12.50
N LYS A 41 -1.14 13.94 -11.56
CA LYS A 41 -0.70 13.36 -10.29
C LYS A 41 -0.17 11.94 -10.49
N GLN A 42 -0.80 11.17 -11.38
CA GLN A 42 -0.26 9.87 -11.78
C GLN A 42 1.12 10.01 -12.42
N ASP A 43 1.31 10.99 -13.32
CA ASP A 43 2.60 11.27 -13.94
C ASP A 43 3.64 11.77 -12.92
N GLU A 44 3.24 12.58 -11.93
CA GLU A 44 4.14 12.99 -10.84
C GLU A 44 4.60 11.80 -9.98
N LEU A 45 3.66 10.95 -9.55
CA LEU A 45 3.98 9.72 -8.82
C LEU A 45 4.85 8.80 -9.65
N TYR A 46 4.53 8.67 -10.94
CA TYR A 46 5.31 7.89 -11.88
C TYR A 46 6.72 8.45 -11.94
N ARG A 47 6.95 9.74 -12.18
CA ARG A 47 8.29 10.30 -12.41
C ARG A 47 9.15 10.43 -11.16
N THR A 48 8.56 10.42 -9.97
CA THR A 48 9.29 10.65 -8.74
C THR A 48 10.30 9.52 -8.46
N PRO A 49 11.58 9.85 -8.19
CA PRO A 49 12.59 8.86 -7.87
C PRO A 49 12.35 8.25 -6.49
N ILE A 50 12.70 6.97 -6.37
CA ILE A 50 12.68 6.23 -5.11
C ILE A 50 14.03 6.39 -4.43
N ILE A 51 14.00 6.69 -3.13
CA ILE A 51 15.18 6.86 -2.30
C ILE A 51 15.26 5.65 -1.37
N TYR A 52 16.23 4.78 -1.57
CA TYR A 52 16.45 3.61 -0.71
C TYR A 52 17.24 4.01 0.53
N ASP A 53 16.91 3.42 1.68
CA ASP A 53 17.60 3.69 2.95
C ASP A 53 18.93 2.93 3.05
N ASP A 54 19.04 1.81 2.33
CA ASP A 54 20.23 0.96 2.32
C ASP A 54 20.56 0.42 0.91
N ASP A 55 21.79 -0.05 0.75
CA ASP A 55 22.27 -0.68 -0.50
C ASP A 55 21.53 -1.99 -0.80
N LYS A 56 20.92 -2.61 0.23
CA LYS A 56 20.13 -3.83 0.12
C LYS A 56 18.73 -3.57 -0.44
N ARG A 57 18.33 -2.30 -0.56
CA ARG A 57 17.01 -1.85 -1.02
C ARG A 57 15.88 -2.48 -0.22
N SER A 58 16.11 -2.69 1.08
CA SER A 58 15.16 -3.36 1.96
C SER A 58 14.01 -2.44 2.36
N SER A 59 14.29 -1.15 2.54
CA SER A 59 13.31 -0.09 2.74
C SER A 59 13.58 1.10 1.84
N TRP A 60 12.52 1.83 1.53
CA TRP A 60 12.61 3.01 0.67
C TRP A 60 11.55 4.05 0.97
N HIS A 61 11.87 5.28 0.58
CA HIS A 61 10.98 6.42 0.57
C HIS A 61 10.55 6.71 -0.87
N GLN A 62 9.27 7.00 -1.04
CA GLN A 62 8.71 7.44 -2.32
C GLN A 62 7.49 8.32 -2.10
N LYS A 63 6.92 8.84 -3.19
CA LYS A 63 5.64 9.55 -3.11
C LYS A 63 4.49 8.55 -3.25
N GLY A 64 3.43 8.81 -2.49
CA GLY A 64 2.13 8.20 -2.63
C GLY A 64 1.05 9.28 -2.63
N ILE A 65 -0.13 8.96 -3.15
CA ILE A 65 -1.29 9.85 -3.11
C ILE A 65 -2.28 9.35 -2.07
N VAL A 66 -2.77 10.29 -1.26
CA VAL A 66 -3.85 10.04 -0.32
C VAL A 66 -5.13 9.86 -1.12
N ASN A 67 -5.64 8.64 -1.18
CA ASN A 67 -6.88 8.35 -1.92
C ASN A 67 -8.13 8.62 -1.08
N HIS A 68 -8.08 8.24 0.20
CA HIS A 68 -9.23 8.38 1.09
C HIS A 68 -8.78 8.49 2.54
N ILE A 69 -9.47 9.30 3.33
CA ILE A 69 -9.26 9.46 4.76
C ILE A 69 -10.55 9.07 5.48
N ASP A 70 -10.49 8.06 6.36
CA ASP A 70 -11.62 7.59 7.16
C ASP A 70 -11.37 7.89 8.65
N PRO A 71 -11.92 9.00 9.19
CA PRO A 71 -11.70 9.41 10.58
C PRO A 71 -12.39 8.47 11.56
N LYS A 72 -11.67 8.04 12.60
CA LYS A 72 -12.19 7.22 13.70
C LYS A 72 -12.53 8.05 14.93
N SER A 73 -13.39 7.52 15.79
CA SER A 73 -13.79 8.17 17.04
C SER A 73 -12.67 8.22 18.09
N ASP A 74 -11.61 7.43 17.94
CA ASP A 74 -10.45 7.37 18.84
C ASP A 74 -9.40 8.47 18.57
N GLY A 75 -9.66 9.37 17.62
CA GLY A 75 -8.73 10.44 17.24
C GLY A 75 -7.68 10.04 16.20
N THR A 76 -7.73 8.80 15.69
CA THR A 76 -6.95 8.35 14.53
C THR A 76 -7.78 8.39 13.25
N ALA A 77 -7.14 8.30 12.09
CA ALA A 77 -7.80 8.14 10.80
C ALA A 77 -7.09 7.03 10.02
N ASP A 78 -7.88 6.19 9.36
CA ASP A 78 -7.37 5.26 8.37
C ASP A 78 -7.16 6.00 7.05
N VAL A 79 -5.91 6.18 6.66
CA VAL A 79 -5.52 6.85 5.42
C VAL A 79 -5.18 5.81 4.38
N ARG A 80 -5.97 5.73 3.31
CA ARG A 80 -5.63 4.89 2.15
C ARG A 80 -4.65 5.64 1.26
N ILE A 81 -3.51 5.01 0.99
CA ILE A 81 -2.46 5.57 0.13
C ILE A 81 -2.26 4.67 -1.07
N LEU A 82 -2.07 5.29 -2.21
CA LEU A 82 -1.78 4.64 -3.48
C LEU A 82 -0.40 5.08 -3.97
N TRP A 83 0.40 4.16 -4.51
CA TRP A 83 1.71 4.48 -5.10
C TRP A 83 2.05 3.49 -6.23
N TYR A 84 3.09 3.77 -7.00
CA TYR A 84 3.63 2.80 -7.96
C TYR A 84 4.70 1.93 -7.30
N ASN A 85 4.51 0.62 -7.30
CA ASN A 85 5.47 -0.33 -6.76
C ASN A 85 6.76 -0.35 -7.59
N ALA A 86 7.88 -0.47 -6.88
CA ALA A 86 9.17 -0.78 -7.46
C ALA A 86 9.74 -2.00 -6.75
N HIS A 87 9.35 -3.18 -7.21
CA HIS A 87 10.00 -4.40 -6.74
C HIS A 87 11.46 -4.38 -7.20
N PRO A 88 12.47 -4.53 -6.30
CA PRO A 88 13.88 -4.39 -6.65
C PRO A 88 14.38 -5.41 -7.70
N SER A 89 13.65 -6.51 -7.90
CA SER A 89 13.97 -7.55 -8.89
C SER A 89 13.20 -7.48 -10.21
N LYS A 90 12.22 -6.57 -10.36
CA LYS A 90 11.44 -6.47 -11.60
C LYS A 90 11.87 -5.26 -12.41
N THR A 91 12.47 -5.53 -13.56
CA THR A 91 12.87 -4.54 -14.57
C THR A 91 11.67 -3.83 -15.23
N ALA A 92 10.44 -4.32 -15.01
CA ALA A 92 9.21 -3.62 -15.37
C ALA A 92 8.99 -2.44 -14.41
N ARG A 93 9.62 -1.30 -14.72
CA ARG A 93 9.37 -0.03 -14.02
C ARG A 93 7.87 0.28 -13.99
N LYS A 94 7.33 0.46 -12.78
CA LYS A 94 6.10 1.25 -12.51
C LYS A 94 4.83 0.76 -13.21
N THR A 95 4.73 -0.53 -13.51
CA THR A 95 3.46 -1.15 -13.97
C THR A 95 2.68 -1.79 -12.83
N GLU A 96 3.32 -2.02 -11.69
CA GLU A 96 2.67 -2.53 -10.49
C GLU A 96 2.30 -1.34 -9.61
N THR A 97 1.07 -1.32 -9.12
CA THR A 97 0.58 -0.35 -8.14
C THR A 97 0.65 -0.96 -6.75
N GLY A 98 0.70 -0.10 -5.73
CA GLY A 98 0.58 -0.48 -4.34
C GLY A 98 -0.55 0.30 -3.69
N VAL A 99 -1.30 -0.38 -2.84
CA VAL A 99 -2.37 0.19 -2.02
C VAL A 99 -2.20 -0.30 -0.60
N ASP A 100 -2.24 0.61 0.36
CA ASP A 100 -2.26 0.25 1.77
C ASP A 100 -3.03 1.29 2.59
N LYS A 101 -3.44 0.87 3.79
CA LYS A 101 -4.20 1.67 4.74
C LYS A 101 -3.33 1.90 5.97
N VAL A 102 -2.96 3.15 6.19
CA VAL A 102 -2.11 3.57 7.31
C VAL A 102 -2.97 4.26 8.37
N SER A 103 -2.87 3.83 9.62
CA SER A 103 -3.50 4.53 10.74
C SER A 103 -2.64 5.72 11.15
N VAL A 104 -3.19 6.94 11.10
CA VAL A 104 -2.49 8.19 11.40
C VAL A 104 -3.31 9.03 12.38
N PRO A 105 -2.71 9.67 13.40
CA PRO A 105 -3.42 10.61 14.25
C PRO A 105 -4.03 11.76 13.44
N GLN A 106 -5.32 12.06 13.66
CA GLN A 106 -6.03 13.13 12.95
C GLN A 106 -5.36 14.48 13.14
N GLN A 107 -4.83 14.74 14.34
CA GLN A 107 -4.09 15.96 14.64
C GLN A 107 -2.85 16.13 13.76
N ARG A 108 -2.13 15.05 13.43
CA ARG A 108 -0.94 15.09 12.57
C ARG A 108 -1.32 15.40 11.12
N LEU A 109 -2.43 14.83 10.64
CA LEU A 109 -2.97 15.15 9.31
C LEU A 109 -3.39 16.62 9.23
N ALA A 110 -4.14 17.10 10.23
CA ALA A 110 -4.63 18.48 10.26
C ALA A 110 -3.49 19.51 10.38
N SER A 111 -2.48 19.23 11.22
CA SER A 111 -1.34 20.14 11.44
C SER A 111 -0.46 20.27 10.20
N ASN A 112 -0.37 19.21 9.39
CA ASN A 112 0.34 19.21 8.11
C ASN A 112 -0.56 19.53 6.90
N GLY A 113 -1.85 19.81 7.13
CA GLY A 113 -2.79 20.19 6.08
C GLY A 113 -3.10 19.09 5.06
N VAL A 114 -2.87 17.82 5.39
CA VAL A 114 -3.04 16.67 4.47
C VAL A 114 -4.50 16.39 4.20
N LYS A 115 -4.86 16.27 2.91
CA LYS A 115 -6.22 16.01 2.41
C LYS A 115 -6.23 14.89 1.38
N GLU A 116 -7.43 14.42 1.06
CA GLU A 116 -7.63 13.52 -0.07
C GLU A 116 -7.18 14.17 -1.39
N GLY A 117 -6.47 13.40 -2.20
CA GLY A 117 -5.85 13.84 -3.44
C GLY A 117 -4.47 14.45 -3.27
N ASP A 118 -3.98 14.67 -2.05
CA ASP A 118 -2.63 15.19 -1.83
C ASP A 118 -1.56 14.12 -2.05
N ILE A 119 -0.41 14.57 -2.54
CA ILE A 119 0.77 13.72 -2.67
C ILE A 119 1.61 13.87 -1.41
N VAL A 120 1.87 12.75 -0.74
CA VAL A 120 2.64 12.65 0.49
C VAL A 120 3.87 11.79 0.28
N ARG A 121 4.89 11.97 1.13
CA ARG A 121 6.01 11.04 1.19
C ARG A 121 5.61 9.85 2.05
N ILE A 122 5.90 8.65 1.58
CA ILE A 122 5.73 7.41 2.31
C ILE A 122 7.06 6.70 2.48
N ALA A 123 7.20 6.00 3.60
CA ALA A 123 8.23 4.99 3.81
C ALA A 123 7.58 3.61 3.67
N VAL A 124 8.15 2.77 2.81
CA VAL A 124 7.71 1.40 2.59
C VAL A 124 8.75 0.45 3.19
N ARG A 125 8.30 -0.39 4.12
CA ARG A 125 9.13 -1.38 4.80
C ARG A 125 8.42 -2.74 4.72
N PRO A 126 8.93 -3.71 3.95
CA PRO A 126 8.27 -5.00 3.74
C PRO A 126 7.87 -5.72 5.03
N ASP A 127 8.68 -5.59 6.09
CA ASP A 127 8.45 -6.24 7.38
C ASP A 127 7.58 -5.41 8.35
N GLU A 128 7.43 -4.09 8.13
CA GLU A 128 6.73 -3.18 9.05
C GLU A 128 5.46 -2.54 8.46
N GLY A 129 5.28 -2.61 7.13
CA GLY A 129 4.20 -1.96 6.39
C GLY A 129 4.57 -0.58 5.83
N VAL A 130 3.54 0.23 5.53
CA VAL A 130 3.69 1.58 4.98
C VAL A 130 3.40 2.64 6.04
N SER A 131 4.16 3.73 6.02
CA SER A 131 3.95 4.89 6.90
C SER A 131 4.06 6.21 6.16
N ILE A 132 3.35 7.24 6.65
CA ILE A 132 3.42 8.60 6.10
C ILE A 132 4.52 9.38 6.80
N ASP A 133 5.39 10.00 6.00
CA ASP A 133 6.53 10.81 6.43
C ASP A 133 6.16 12.31 6.32
N ILE A 134 5.38 12.79 7.31
CA ILE A 134 4.86 14.17 7.44
C ILE A 134 5.09 14.76 8.83
#